data_AF-E7N8B1-F1
#
_entry.id   AF-E7N8B1-F1
#
_cell.length_a   1.000
_cell.length_b   1.000
_cell.length_c   1.000
_cell.angle_alpha   90.00
_cell.angle_beta   90.00
_cell.angle_gamma   90.00
#
_symmetry.space_group_name_H-M   'P 1'
#
loop_
_entity.id
_entity.type
_entity.pdbx_description
1 polymer ?
#
loop_
_entity_poly.entity_id
_entity_poly.type
_entity_poly.pdbx_seq_one_letter_code
_entity_poly.pdbx_strand_id
1 'polypeptide(L)'
;MPTYSVDTAAVTDTAARTRARIATIQTEVDGMRGDIGLLQSCWTGTASDSMAACAADWHLTQLQVQSNLDQISLALDNAAVCYDDAETSNRSRFATSAPAPAPAPATGSAPLGAW
;
A
#
# COMPACT_ATOMS: atom_id res chain seq x y z
N MET A 1 14.81 0.86 -25.12
CA MET A 1 13.45 0.35 -24.86
C MET A 1 13.03 0.88 -23.49
N PRO A 2 11.84 1.47 -23.31
CA PRO A 2 11.44 2.01 -22.01
C PRO A 2 11.16 0.86 -21.06
N THR A 3 11.87 0.83 -19.93
CA THR A 3 11.71 -0.17 -18.89
C THR A 3 10.53 0.24 -18.00
N TYR A 4 9.42 -0.49 -18.05
CA TYR A 4 8.28 -0.30 -17.13
C TYR A 4 8.64 -0.53 -15.63
N SER A 5 9.87 -0.99 -15.36
CA SER A 5 10.41 -1.21 -14.01
C SER A 5 10.64 0.07 -13.18
N VAL A 6 10.71 1.25 -13.79
CA VAL A 6 11.10 2.49 -13.08
C VAL A 6 9.97 3.08 -12.23
N ASP A 7 8.70 2.78 -12.52
CA ASP A 7 7.58 3.32 -11.74
C ASP A 7 7.28 2.50 -10.47
N THR A 8 7.41 1.17 -10.54
CA THR A 8 7.06 0.27 -9.42
C THR A 8 7.98 0.45 -8.20
N ALA A 9 9.26 0.75 -8.43
CA ALA A 9 10.20 1.06 -7.36
C ALA A 9 9.84 2.38 -6.66
N ALA A 10 9.43 3.40 -7.42
CA ALA A 10 8.99 4.68 -6.88
C ALA A 10 7.70 4.56 -6.08
N VAL A 11 6.75 3.73 -6.53
CA VAL A 11 5.50 3.43 -5.80
C VAL A 11 5.80 2.71 -4.49
N THR A 12 6.67 1.70 -4.50
CA THR A 12 7.04 0.94 -3.30
C THR A 12 7.74 1.84 -2.26
N ASP A 13 8.70 2.65 -2.70
CA ASP A 13 9.38 3.63 -1.84
C ASP A 13 8.39 4.65 -1.25
N THR A 14 7.49 5.18 -2.09
CA THR A 14 6.46 6.13 -1.65
C THR A 14 5.50 5.52 -0.65
N ALA A 15 5.11 4.26 -0.83
CA ALA A 15 4.26 3.53 0.10
C ALA A 15 4.98 3.29 1.45
N ALA A 16 6.26 2.94 1.43
CA ALA A 16 7.07 2.78 2.65
C ALA A 16 7.22 4.11 3.41
N ARG A 17 7.54 5.19 2.70
CA ARG A 17 7.61 6.54 3.28
C ARG A 17 6.27 7.01 3.85
N THR A 18 5.16 6.67 3.19
CA THR A 18 3.81 7.01 3.69
C THR A 18 3.49 6.25 4.97
N ARG A 19 3.81 4.94 5.06
CA ARG A 19 3.64 4.15 6.29
C ARG A 19 4.47 4.70 7.45
N ALA A 20 5.71 5.11 7.20
CA ALA A 20 6.53 5.77 8.23
C ALA A 20 5.88 7.06 8.75
N ARG A 21 5.34 7.90 7.84
CA ARG A 21 4.61 9.12 8.22
C ARG A 21 3.35 8.83 9.03
N ILE A 22 2.59 7.80 8.68
CA ILE A 22 1.41 7.36 9.44
C ILE A 22 1.81 7.07 10.89
N ALA A 23 2.86 6.28 11.10
CA ALA A 23 3.33 5.95 12.46
C ALA A 23 3.80 7.20 13.25
N THR A 24 4.49 8.14 12.58
CA THR A 24 4.84 9.43 13.19
C THR A 24 3.60 10.22 13.60
N ILE A 25 2.61 10.36 12.70
CA ILE A 25 1.38 11.11 13.01
C ILE A 25 0.64 10.48 14.20
N GLN A 26 0.54 9.15 14.26
CA GLN A 26 -0.06 8.46 15.40
C GLN A 26 0.65 8.82 16.72
N THR A 27 1.98 8.80 16.70
CA THR A 27 2.80 9.16 17.87
C THR A 27 2.55 10.61 18.30
N GLU A 28 2.53 11.55 17.37
CA GLU A 28 2.29 12.97 17.66
C GLU A 28 0.86 13.23 18.17
N VAL A 29 -0.13 12.52 17.63
CA VAL A 29 -1.52 12.59 18.09
C VAL A 29 -1.66 12.06 19.52
N ASP A 30 -1.01 10.93 19.83
CA ASP A 30 -0.98 10.42 21.20
C ASP A 30 -0.22 11.35 22.15
N GLY A 31 0.86 11.98 21.69
CA GLY A 31 1.62 12.99 22.42
C GLY A 31 0.76 14.20 22.78
N MET A 32 0.04 14.76 21.81
CA MET A 32 -0.83 15.91 22.03
C MET A 32 -1.97 15.62 23.00
N ARG A 33 -2.50 14.37 23.02
CA ARG A 33 -3.45 13.94 24.06
C ARG A 33 -2.84 13.99 25.45
N GLY A 34 -1.59 13.57 25.60
CA GLY A 34 -0.85 13.65 26.86
C GLY A 34 -0.65 15.09 27.33
N ASP A 35 -0.20 15.97 26.43
CA ASP A 35 0.03 17.39 26.72
C ASP A 35 -1.24 18.11 27.16
N ILE A 36 -2.36 17.84 26.49
CA ILE A 36 -3.67 18.39 26.86
C ILE A 36 -4.10 17.91 28.26
N GLY A 37 -3.87 16.63 28.59
CA GLY A 37 -4.15 16.10 29.92
C GLY A 37 -3.29 16.74 31.02
N LEU A 38 -2.01 17.01 30.73
CA LEU A 38 -1.14 17.75 31.64
C LEU A 38 -1.63 19.19 31.85
N LEU A 39 -1.97 19.89 30.78
CA LEU A 39 -2.52 21.25 30.85
C LEU A 39 -3.82 21.30 31.66
N GLN A 40 -4.71 20.31 31.53
CA GLN A 40 -5.90 20.17 32.36
C GLN A 40 -5.58 20.06 33.86
N SER A 41 -4.52 19.35 34.22
CA SER A 41 -4.11 19.21 35.62
C SER A 41 -3.53 20.50 36.21
N CYS A 42 -2.94 21.36 35.37
CA CYS A 42 -2.28 22.59 35.78
C CYS A 42 -3.23 23.80 35.89
N TRP A 43 -4.33 23.82 35.13
CA TRP A 43 -5.30 24.92 35.16
C TRP A 43 -6.47 24.62 36.10
N THR A 44 -6.49 25.31 37.24
CA THR A 44 -7.56 25.25 38.25
C THR A 44 -8.44 26.49 38.20
N GLY A 45 -9.70 26.38 38.62
CA GLY A 45 -10.68 27.48 38.67
C GLY A 45 -11.53 27.58 37.40
N THR A 46 -12.03 28.78 37.09
CA THR A 46 -12.95 28.99 35.95
C THR A 46 -12.33 28.74 34.57
N ALA A 47 -11.00 28.62 34.47
CA ALA A 47 -10.29 28.19 33.25
C ALA A 47 -10.37 26.67 33.00
N SER A 48 -10.84 25.88 33.98
CA SER A 48 -10.96 24.44 33.81
C SER A 48 -12.04 24.06 32.79
N ASP A 49 -13.12 24.85 32.66
CA ASP A 49 -14.20 24.59 31.70
C ASP A 49 -13.74 24.75 30.25
N SER A 50 -12.95 25.80 29.96
CA SER A 50 -12.39 26.00 28.61
C SER A 50 -11.38 24.91 28.24
N MET A 51 -10.62 24.41 29.22
CA MET A 51 -9.70 23.31 29.02
C MET A 51 -10.41 21.96 28.82
N ALA A 52 -11.53 21.74 29.50
CA ALA A 52 -12.40 20.59 29.28
C ALA A 52 -12.98 20.58 27.86
N ALA A 53 -13.45 21.73 27.39
CA ALA A 53 -13.92 21.90 26.01
C ALA A 53 -12.81 21.61 24.99
N CYS A 54 -11.62 22.20 25.19
CA CYS A 54 -10.45 21.96 24.33
C CYS A 54 -10.09 20.46 24.24
N ALA A 55 -10.12 19.74 25.37
CA ALA A 55 -9.84 18.31 25.38
C ALA A 55 -10.91 17.49 24.65
N ALA A 56 -12.18 17.88 24.74
CA ALA A 56 -13.26 17.22 23.99
C ALA A 56 -13.09 17.45 22.47
N ASP A 57 -12.81 18.68 22.05
CA ASP A 57 -12.56 19.01 20.64
C ASP A 57 -11.33 18.26 20.08
N TRP A 58 -10.28 18.17 20.89
CA TRP A 58 -9.11 17.37 20.54
C TRP A 58 -9.44 15.89 20.37
N HIS A 59 -10.25 15.32 21.27
CA HIS A 59 -10.63 13.91 21.16
C HIS A 59 -11.38 13.61 19.85
N LEU A 60 -12.29 14.49 19.43
CA LEU A 60 -12.95 14.36 18.13
C LEU A 60 -11.95 14.46 16.96
N THR A 61 -11.00 15.38 17.05
CA THR A 61 -9.93 15.52 16.06
C THR A 61 -9.08 14.26 15.95
N GLN A 62 -8.69 13.68 17.09
CA GLN A 62 -7.94 12.42 17.15
C GLN A 62 -8.68 11.28 16.44
N LEU A 63 -9.99 11.13 16.68
CA LEU A 63 -10.80 10.10 16.02
C LEU A 63 -10.82 10.28 14.49
N GLN A 64 -10.94 11.52 14.01
CA GLN A 64 -10.92 11.82 12.57
C GLN A 64 -9.56 11.49 11.95
N VAL A 65 -8.46 11.85 12.63
CA VAL A 65 -7.11 11.54 12.16
C VAL A 65 -6.91 10.03 12.07
N GLN A 66 -7.29 9.28 13.11
CA GLN A 66 -7.18 7.82 13.12
C GLN A 66 -7.95 7.20 11.95
N SER A 67 -9.22 7.61 11.75
CA SER A 67 -10.03 7.13 10.62
C SER A 67 -9.37 7.40 9.27
N ASN A 68 -8.77 8.58 9.08
CA ASN A 68 -8.11 8.93 7.82
C ASN A 68 -6.84 8.09 7.60
N LEU A 69 -6.04 7.86 8.64
CA LEU A 69 -4.82 7.04 8.55
C LEU A 69 -5.14 5.57 8.26
N ASP A 70 -6.23 5.05 8.82
CA ASP A 70 -6.70 3.69 8.53
C ASP A 70 -7.14 3.55 7.07
N GLN A 71 -7.88 4.54 6.54
CA GLN A 71 -8.26 4.57 5.12
C GLN A 71 -7.05 4.62 4.18
N ILE A 72 -6.04 5.43 4.51
CA ILE A 72 -4.80 5.51 3.72
C ILE A 72 -4.06 4.18 3.79
N SER A 73 -3.96 3.55 4.96
CA SER A 73 -3.29 2.26 5.13
C SER A 73 -3.96 1.18 4.28
N LEU A 74 -5.30 1.09 4.32
CA LEU A 74 -6.07 0.17 3.49
C LEU A 74 -5.85 0.41 1.98
N ALA A 75 -5.83 1.67 1.56
CA ALA A 75 -5.58 2.02 0.16
C ALA A 75 -4.17 1.59 -0.30
N LEU A 76 -3.15 1.73 0.56
CA LEU A 76 -1.78 1.29 0.28
C LEU A 76 -1.67 -0.23 0.20
N ASP A 77 -2.41 -0.97 1.03
CA ASP A 77 -2.45 -2.44 0.98
C ASP A 77 -3.15 -2.93 -0.29
N ASN A 78 -4.27 -2.31 -0.65
CA ASN A 78 -4.99 -2.64 -1.87
C ASN A 78 -4.17 -2.35 -3.14
N ALA A 79 -3.45 -1.22 -3.16
CA ALA A 79 -2.54 -0.89 -4.24
C ALA A 79 -1.45 -1.97 -4.42
N ALA A 80 -0.86 -2.46 -3.32
CA ALA A 80 0.15 -3.52 -3.38
C ALA A 80 -0.40 -4.81 -4.01
N VAL A 81 -1.60 -5.24 -3.62
CA VAL A 81 -2.27 -6.43 -4.21
C VAL A 81 -2.54 -6.25 -5.69
N CYS A 82 -3.09 -5.10 -6.10
CA CYS A 82 -3.38 -4.81 -7.50
C CYS A 82 -2.12 -4.85 -8.38
N TYR A 83 -0.97 -4.41 -7.86
CA TYR A 83 0.31 -4.48 -8.57
C TYR A 83 0.79 -5.92 -8.77
N ASP A 84 0.73 -6.76 -7.73
CA ASP A 84 1.13 -8.17 -7.82
C ASP A 84 0.26 -8.96 -8.81
N ASP A 85 -1.04 -8.70 -8.82
CA ASP A 85 -2.00 -9.30 -9.76
C ASP A 85 -1.75 -8.85 -11.21
N ALA A 86 -1.45 -7.56 -11.41
CA ALA A 86 -1.11 -7.02 -12.72
C ALA A 86 0.18 -7.63 -13.28
N GLU A 87 1.21 -7.80 -12.45
CA GLU A 87 2.48 -8.40 -12.86
C GLU A 87 2.31 -9.89 -13.19
N THR A 88 1.56 -10.63 -12.37
CA THR A 88 1.24 -12.05 -12.63
C THR A 88 0.46 -12.22 -13.93
N SER A 89 -0.52 -11.35 -14.17
CA SER A 89 -1.31 -11.34 -15.41
C SER A 89 -0.43 -11.08 -16.63
N ASN A 90 0.46 -10.08 -16.55
CA ASN A 90 1.38 -9.76 -17.65
C ASN A 90 2.34 -10.92 -17.94
N ARG A 91 2.95 -11.51 -16.90
CA ARG A 91 3.80 -12.70 -17.04
C ARG A 91 3.09 -13.85 -17.76
N SER A 92 1.83 -14.14 -17.40
CA SER A 92 1.07 -15.23 -18.02
C SER A 92 0.80 -15.01 -19.51
N ARG A 93 0.48 -13.78 -19.92
CA ARG A 93 0.22 -13.41 -21.33
C ARG A 93 1.47 -13.59 -22.20
N PHE A 94 2.62 -13.14 -21.69
CA PHE A 94 3.88 -13.29 -22.42
C PHE A 94 4.46 -14.70 -22.38
N ALA A 95 4.19 -15.48 -21.32
CA ALA A 95 4.55 -16.91 -21.27
C ALA A 95 3.73 -17.75 -22.28
N THR A 96 2.44 -17.46 -22.45
CA THR A 96 1.58 -18.09 -23.47
C THR A 96 1.96 -17.68 -24.90
N SER A 97 2.55 -16.49 -25.08
CA SER A 97 3.01 -16.03 -26.39
C SER A 97 4.32 -16.69 -26.87
N ALA A 98 4.96 -17.54 -26.05
CA ALA A 98 6.12 -18.32 -26.49
C ALA A 98 5.68 -19.35 -27.55
N PRO A 99 6.33 -19.41 -28.73
CA PRO A 99 5.93 -20.32 -29.80
C PRO A 99 6.00 -21.77 -29.30
N ALA A 100 4.90 -22.51 -29.46
CA ALA A 100 4.86 -23.94 -29.21
C ALA A 100 6.04 -24.63 -29.93
N PRO A 101 6.75 -25.60 -29.30
CA PRO A 101 7.80 -26.34 -29.99
C PRO A 101 7.19 -26.97 -31.25
N ALA A 102 7.76 -26.64 -32.41
CA ALA A 102 7.29 -27.13 -33.69
C ALA A 102 7.16 -28.66 -33.64
N PRO A 103 6.08 -29.26 -34.18
CA PRO A 103 5.96 -30.71 -34.23
C PRO A 103 7.15 -31.27 -34.99
N ALA A 104 7.90 -32.19 -34.35
CA ALA A 104 9.03 -32.86 -34.97
C ALA A 104 8.60 -33.47 -36.32
N PRO A 105 9.39 -33.33 -37.39
CA PRO A 105 9.03 -33.88 -38.68
C PRO A 105 8.89 -35.40 -38.54
N ALA A 106 7.68 -35.91 -38.79
CA ALA A 106 7.45 -37.33 -38.93
C ALA A 106 8.33 -37.84 -40.08
N THR A 107 9.35 -38.62 -39.75
CA THR A 107 10.18 -39.34 -40.72
C THR A 107 9.28 -40.34 -41.44
N GLY A 108 8.73 -39.91 -42.57
CA GLY A 108 8.02 -40.78 -43.50
C GLY A 108 8.99 -41.84 -44.03
N SER A 109 8.91 -43.05 -43.47
CA SER A 109 9.40 -44.25 -44.14
C SER A 109 8.49 -44.54 -45.33
N ALA A 110 9.04 -44.44 -46.55
CA ALA A 110 8.45 -45.02 -47.75
C ALA A 110 9.39 -46.11 -48.29
N PRO A 111 8.86 -47.25 -48.75
CA PRO A 111 9.62 -48.48 -48.92
C PRO A 111 10.44 -48.51 -50.21
N LEU A 112 11.59 -49.19 -50.14
CA LEU A 112 12.39 -49.61 -51.29
C LEU A 112 11.67 -50.78 -52.01
N GLY A 113 11.26 -50.57 -53.25
CA GLY A 113 10.81 -51.61 -54.18
C GLY A 113 10.03 -50.99 -55.34
N ALA A 114 10.15 -51.40 -56.60
CA ALA A 114 10.97 -52.40 -57.26
C ALA A 114 10.87 -52.14 -58.78
N TRP A 115 11.89 -52.63 -59.52
CA TRP A 115 12.03 -52.76 -60.99
C TRP A 115 12.34 -51.50 -61.80
#